data_AF-A0A519ZKL8-F1
#
_entry.id   AF-A0A519ZKL8-F1
#
_cell.length_a   1.000
_cell.length_b   1.000
_cell.length_c   1.000
_cell.angle_alpha   90.00
_cell.angle_beta   90.00
_cell.angle_gamma   90.00
#
_symmetry.space_group_name_H-M   'P 1'
#
loop_
_entity.id
_entity.type
_entity.pdbx_description
1 polymer ?
#
loop_
_entity_poly.entity_id
_entity_poly.type
_entity_poly.pdbx_seq_one_letter_code
_entity_poly.pdbx_strand_id
1 'polypeptide(L)' 'DKCTECVGFHEEPQCAAVCPVDCCVDDPDHRETRERLTQKQAWLHKAA' A
#
# COMPACT_ATOMS: atom_id res chain seq x y z
N ASP A 1 -10.25 0.73 2.54
CA ASP A 1 -9.60 1.60 1.54
C ASP A 1 -8.60 2.58 2.17
N LYS A 2 -7.47 2.06 2.69
CA LYS A 2 -6.32 2.86 3.16
C LYS A 2 -4.98 2.23 2.79
N CYS A 3 -4.99 1.02 2.23
CA CYS A 3 -3.78 0.37 1.75
C CYS A 3 -3.22 1.17 0.57
N THR A 4 -1.96 1.59 0.69
CA THR A 4 -1.19 2.20 -0.40
C THR A 4 -0.16 1.23 -0.96
N GLU A 5 -0.22 -0.05 -0.60
CA GLU A 5 0.84 -1.04 -0.88
C GLU A 5 2.22 -0.54 -0.42
N CYS A 6 2.24 0.30 0.62
CA CYS A 6 3.39 1.07 1.10
C CYS A 6 4.01 2.06 0.08
N VAL A 7 3.44 2.22 -1.12
CA VAL A 7 3.88 3.21 -2.12
C VAL A 7 3.86 4.61 -1.50
N GLY A 8 4.99 5.31 -1.67
CA GLY A 8 5.21 6.64 -1.09
C GLY A 8 5.77 6.65 0.34
N PHE A 9 5.96 5.47 0.95
CA PHE A 9 6.59 5.32 2.27
C PHE A 9 7.78 4.36 2.25
N HIS A 10 7.63 3.20 1.62
CA HIS A 10 8.64 2.14 1.53
C HIS A 10 8.67 1.54 0.12
N GLU A 11 9.72 0.78 -0.18
CA GLU A 11 9.86 0.07 -1.48
C GLU A 11 9.00 -1.20 -1.55
N GLU A 12 8.65 -1.78 -0.40
CA GLU A 12 7.86 -3.02 -0.29
C GLU A 12 6.80 -2.96 0.84
N PRO A 13 5.73 -3.78 0.75
CA PRO A 13 4.69 -3.84 1.79
C PRO A 13 5.24 -4.33 3.13
N GLN A 14 5.28 -3.43 4.11
CA GLN A 14 5.81 -3.74 5.45
C GLN A 14 5.01 -4.81 6.18
N CYS A 15 3.69 -4.88 5.96
CA CYS A 15 2.86 -5.94 6.52
C CYS A 15 3.22 -7.33 5.99
N ALA A 16 3.53 -7.46 4.70
CA ALA A 16 3.96 -8.72 4.09
C ALA A 16 5.36 -9.11 4.56
N ALA A 17 6.30 -8.16 4.62
CA ALA A 17 7.69 -8.40 5.03
C ALA A 17 7.82 -8.97 6.46
N VAL A 18 6.88 -8.65 7.35
CA VAL A 18 6.90 -9.10 8.76
C VAL A 18 5.90 -10.22 9.06
N CYS A 19 5.09 -10.63 8.08
CA CYS A 19 4.05 -11.63 8.31
C CYS A 19 4.69 -13.02 8.52
N PRO A 20 4.49 -13.68 9.67
CA PRO A 20 5.11 -14.99 9.94
C PRO A 20 4.46 -16.16 9.16
N VAL A 21 3.36 -15.90 8.46
CA VAL A 21 2.53 -16.92 7.79
C VAL A 21 2.17 -16.53 6.35
N ASP A 22 2.82 -15.52 5.79
CA ASP A 22 2.66 -15.09 4.40
C ASP A 22 1.20 -14.83 3.96
N CYS A 23 0.36 -14.30 4.85
CA CYS A 23 -1.07 -14.11 4.56
C CYS A 23 -1.43 -12.74 3.95
N CYS A 24 -0.50 -11.79 3.90
CA CYS A 24 -0.70 -10.50 3.26
C CYS A 24 -0.33 -10.57 1.76
N VAL A 25 -1.30 -10.94 0.93
CA VAL A 25 -1.15 -11.17 -0.52
C VAL A 25 -1.93 -10.14 -1.36
N ASP A 26 -1.72 -10.14 -2.68
CA ASP A 26 -2.45 -9.30 -3.65
C ASP A 26 -3.96 -9.54 -3.58
N ASP A 27 -4.72 -8.46 -3.49
CA ASP A 27 -6.19 -8.48 -3.52
C ASP A 27 -6.68 -8.20 -4.95
N PRO A 28 -7.24 -9.20 -5.66
CA PRO A 28 -7.65 -9.05 -7.06
C PRO A 28 -8.79 -8.04 -7.25
N ASP A 29 -9.62 -7.81 -6.22
CA ASP A 29 -10.75 -6.88 -6.28
C ASP A 29 -10.33 -5.42 -6.05
N HIS A 30 -9.12 -5.21 -5.53
CA HIS A 30 -8.59 -3.89 -5.18
C HIS A 30 -7.27 -3.55 -5.87
N ARG A 31 -7.00 -4.08 -7.07
CA ARG A 31 -5.79 -3.72 -7.82
C ARG A 31 -5.77 -2.24 -8.18
N GLU A 32 -4.66 -1.57 -7.91
CA GLU A 32 -4.48 -0.14 -8.10
C GLU A 32 -3.29 0.15 -9.02
N THR A 33 -3.33 1.29 -9.73
CA THR A 33 -2.11 1.78 -10.39
C THR A 33 -1.23 2.49 -9.37
N ARG A 34 0.07 2.59 -9.66
CA ARG A 34 1.01 3.29 -8.79
C ARG A 34 0.61 4.75 -8.55
N GLU A 35 0.08 5.42 -9.57
CA GLU A 35 -0.43 6.79 -9.47
C GLU A 35 -1.59 6.89 -8.46
N ARG A 36 -2.52 5.93 -8.49
CA ARG A 36 -3.65 5.88 -7.55
C ARG A 36 -3.19 5.66 -6.11
N LEU A 37 -2.20 4.77 -5.91
CA LEU A 37 -1.60 4.53 -4.59
C LEU A 37 -0.87 5.77 -4.06
N THR A 38 -0.12 6.47 -4.92
CA THR A 38 0.54 7.75 -4.56
C THR A 38 -0.47 8.84 -4.21
N GLN A 39 -1.58 8.98 -4.95
CA GLN A 39 -2.65 9.93 -4.62
C GLN A 39 -3.30 9.60 -3.27
N LYS A 40 -3.53 8.31 -2.99
CA LYS A 40 -4.06 7.85 -1.71
C LYS A 40 -3.12 8.16 -0.55
N GLN A 41 -1.81 7.98 -0.75
CA GLN A 41 -0.78 8.37 0.21
C GLN A 41 -0.87 9.88 0.53
N ALA A 42 -0.93 10.73 -0.50
CA ALA A 42 -1.01 12.17 -0.34
C ALA A 42 -2.31 12.61 0.37
N TRP A 43 -3.42 11.93 0.07
CA TRP A 43 -4.71 12.16 0.73
C TRP A 43 -4.68 11.77 2.22
N LEU A 44 -4.08 10.62 2.56
CA LEU A 44 -3.97 10.13 3.94
C LEU A 44 -3.12 11.05 4.82
N HIS A 45 -2.07 11.63 4.25
CA HIS A 45 -1.10 12.47 4.98
C HIS A 45 -1.14 13.95 4.57
N LYS A 46 -2.31 14.42 4.08
CA LYS A 46 -2.65 15.81 3.69
C LYS A 46 -1.42 16.71 3.55
N ALA A 47 -0.65 16.52 2.48
CA ALA A 47 0.49 17.33 2.04
C ALA A 47 1.48 17.76 3.16
N ALA A 48 2.67 17.17 3.18
CA ALA A 48 3.87 17.90 3.56
C ALA A 48 4.21 18.94 2.48
#